data_AF-A0A7X7X8F5-F1
#
_entry.id   AF-A0A7X7X8F5-F1
#
_cell.length_a   1.000
_cell.length_b   1.000
_cell.length_c   1.000
_cell.angle_alpha   90.00
_cell.angle_beta   90.00
_cell.angle_gamma   90.00
#
_symmetry.space_group_name_H-M   'P 1'
#
loop_
_entity.id
_entity.type
_entity.pdbx_description
1 polymer ?
#
loop_
_entity_poly.entity_id
_entity_poly.type
_entity_poly.pdbx_seq_one_letter_code
_entity_poly.pdbx_strand_id
1 'polypeptide(L)'
;MSDEIILKYSDNPDFNEWLLENYLVEIEEYEFPSSEVLYRMSHEKYTEALARYTADPKVRLSRIEEKFPNPIAYYFHQATSNYQNDHHRLDLLKSCWESIVFFLYGLVVGEARHRKVDLKSLGIKWEKYWSDRLFDKLTIIENILDYATKSGIAFGCSNIIPIPTLDLIKKLNQERNGFEHASAKTAAQQQELYNELYPQLELVLRQLIKLEEVIVFRYHEAETPLYPRCEILNGCDLNGKKEIMPIQKDNYMEIVDYFDNKSIYACVKGIVFCLSPFIHFTQEAHETNAILCFYKKDKGGKYHYEVVGKSQDKEFDKNTFELMENQLRGLVI
;
A
#
# COMPACT_ATOMS: atom_id res chain seq x y z
N MET A 1 25.22 25.53 3.92
CA MET A 1 25.70 24.37 4.69
C MET A 1 24.57 23.36 4.65
N SER A 2 24.68 22.37 3.78
CA SER A 2 23.73 21.27 3.70
C SER A 2 24.01 20.33 4.87
N ASP A 3 23.02 20.05 5.69
CA ASP A 3 23.09 18.96 6.66
C ASP A 3 23.32 17.66 5.88
N GLU A 4 24.54 17.12 5.94
CA GLU A 4 24.82 15.78 5.45
C GLU A 4 23.98 14.82 6.27
N ILE A 5 23.03 14.15 5.60
CA ILE A 5 22.25 13.08 6.20
C ILE A 5 23.23 11.96 6.54
N ILE A 6 23.62 11.86 7.81
CA ILE A 6 24.49 10.78 8.30
C ILE A 6 23.67 9.49 8.23
N LEU A 7 24.00 8.64 7.25
CA LEU A 7 23.36 7.35 7.06
C LEU A 7 23.73 6.42 8.23
N LYS A 8 22.76 5.98 9.03
CA LYS A 8 23.02 5.08 10.16
C LYS A 8 22.97 3.62 9.72
N TYR A 9 23.89 2.82 10.25
CA TYR A 9 23.93 1.38 9.99
C TYR A 9 22.62 0.67 10.36
N SER A 10 22.03 1.03 11.51
CA SER A 10 20.77 0.48 12.01
C SER A 10 19.57 0.68 11.08
N ASP A 11 19.64 1.67 10.21
CA ASP A 11 18.51 2.06 9.37
C ASP A 11 18.42 1.20 8.10
N ASN A 12 19.38 0.28 7.88
CA ASN A 12 19.52 -0.51 6.66
C ASN A 12 19.66 -2.02 6.94
N PRO A 13 18.77 -2.65 7.75
CA PRO A 13 18.93 -4.03 8.19
C PRO A 13 18.97 -5.04 7.03
N ASP A 14 18.10 -4.92 6.02
CA ASP A 14 18.07 -5.89 4.92
C ASP A 14 19.35 -5.86 4.07
N PHE A 15 19.90 -4.68 3.82
CA PHE A 15 21.17 -4.55 3.08
C PHE A 15 22.34 -5.11 3.91
N ASN A 16 22.32 -4.89 5.22
CA ASN A 16 23.32 -5.43 6.11
C ASN A 16 23.30 -6.96 6.12
N GLU A 17 22.11 -7.55 6.21
CA GLU A 17 21.92 -8.99 6.15
C GLU A 17 22.34 -9.56 4.80
N TRP A 18 21.92 -8.92 3.70
CA TRP A 18 22.34 -9.33 2.35
C TRP A 18 23.86 -9.34 2.18
N LEU A 19 24.56 -8.32 2.67
CA LEU A 19 26.02 -8.28 2.63
C LEU A 19 26.63 -9.45 3.42
N LEU A 20 26.08 -9.78 4.59
CA LEU A 20 26.56 -10.88 5.43
C LEU A 20 26.36 -12.24 4.77
N GLU A 21 25.21 -12.46 4.15
CA GLU A 21 24.89 -13.73 3.49
C GLU A 21 25.69 -13.96 2.20
N ASN A 22 26.02 -12.88 1.48
CA ASN A 22 26.61 -12.98 0.14
C ASN A 22 28.13 -12.74 0.13
N TYR A 23 28.65 -12.07 1.15
CA TYR A 23 30.06 -11.70 1.22
C TYR A 23 30.57 -11.91 2.65
N LEU A 24 31.36 -12.97 2.85
CA LEU A 24 32.04 -13.20 4.10
C LEU A 24 33.38 -12.44 4.11
N VAL A 25 33.73 -11.81 5.23
CA VAL A 25 35.06 -11.23 5.43
C VAL A 25 35.82 -12.10 6.42
N GLU A 26 36.79 -12.85 5.92
CA GLU A 26 37.69 -13.66 6.73
C GLU A 26 39.06 -12.98 6.82
N ILE A 27 39.61 -12.87 8.03
CA ILE A 27 40.99 -12.45 8.27
C ILE A 27 41.63 -13.51 9.16
N GLU A 28 42.59 -14.25 8.59
CA GLU A 28 43.17 -15.44 9.21
C GLU A 28 42.09 -16.48 9.56
N GLU A 29 41.88 -16.77 10.85
CA GLU A 29 40.90 -17.74 11.35
C GLU A 29 39.61 -17.08 11.87
N TYR A 30 39.45 -15.77 11.65
CA TYR A 30 38.32 -15.00 12.20
C TYR A 30 37.39 -14.50 11.11
N GLU A 31 36.09 -14.70 11.33
CA GLU A 31 35.01 -14.16 10.50
C GLU A 31 34.51 -12.83 11.06
N PHE A 32 34.35 -11.86 10.17
CA PHE A 32 33.84 -10.53 10.50
C PHE A 32 32.55 -10.23 9.72
N PRO A 33 31.59 -9.53 10.33
CA PRO A 33 30.39 -9.08 9.65
C PRO A 33 30.76 -8.10 8.51
N SER A 34 30.66 -8.54 7.26
CA SER A 34 31.08 -7.77 6.08
C SER A 34 30.38 -6.41 5.95
N SER A 35 29.10 -6.35 6.35
CA SER A 35 28.34 -5.11 6.39
C SER A 35 28.90 -4.10 7.40
N GLU A 36 29.28 -4.55 8.60
CA GLU A 36 29.87 -3.71 9.64
C GLU A 36 31.28 -3.27 9.25
N VAL A 37 32.08 -4.17 8.67
CA VAL A 37 33.41 -3.87 8.14
C VAL A 37 33.31 -2.79 7.06
N LEU A 38 32.44 -2.97 6.07
CA LEU A 38 32.25 -2.01 4.98
C LEU A 38 31.77 -0.65 5.52
N TYR A 39 30.81 -0.64 6.44
CA TYR A 39 30.28 0.59 7.04
C TYR A 39 31.35 1.38 7.80
N ARG A 40 32.17 0.70 8.62
CA ARG A 40 33.19 1.34 9.47
C ARG A 40 34.45 1.72 8.70
N MET A 41 34.85 0.91 7.72
CA MET A 41 36.11 1.12 6.99
C MET A 41 35.95 2.06 5.80
N SER A 42 34.78 2.10 5.17
CA SER A 42 34.52 3.01 4.06
C SER A 42 33.03 3.35 3.95
N HIS A 43 32.62 4.37 4.69
CA HIS A 43 31.24 4.85 4.70
C HIS A 43 30.72 5.26 3.30
N GLU A 44 31.59 5.86 2.48
CA GLU A 44 31.29 6.19 1.09
C GLU A 44 30.97 4.94 0.26
N LYS A 45 31.80 3.89 0.36
CA LYS A 45 31.59 2.63 -0.37
C LYS A 45 30.40 1.85 0.13
N TYR A 46 30.12 1.90 1.43
CA TYR A 46 28.87 1.37 1.99
C TYR A 46 27.67 2.07 1.37
N THR A 47 27.69 3.41 1.30
CA THR A 47 26.60 4.21 0.71
C THR A 47 26.42 3.92 -0.79
N GLU A 48 27.51 3.82 -1.56
CA GLU A 48 27.45 3.41 -2.98
C GLU A 48 26.87 2.00 -3.16
N ALA A 49 27.32 1.03 -2.34
CA ALA A 49 26.86 -0.34 -2.41
C ALA A 49 25.40 -0.48 -2.00
N LEU A 50 24.97 0.24 -0.95
CA LEU A 50 23.57 0.34 -0.54
C LEU A 50 22.70 0.92 -1.66
N ALA A 51 23.17 1.97 -2.34
CA ALA A 51 22.47 2.56 -3.48
C ALA A 51 22.34 1.56 -4.64
N ARG A 52 23.38 0.76 -4.92
CA ARG A 52 23.34 -0.30 -5.94
C ARG A 52 22.41 -1.44 -5.56
N TYR A 53 22.48 -1.94 -4.33
CA TYR A 53 21.58 -2.96 -3.80
C TYR A 53 20.12 -2.50 -3.87
N THR A 54 19.85 -1.28 -3.44
CA THR A 54 18.52 -0.65 -3.55
C THR A 54 18.09 -0.44 -4.99
N ALA A 55 19.02 -0.39 -5.95
CA ALA A 55 18.75 -0.30 -7.38
C ALA A 55 18.58 -1.65 -8.08
N ASP A 56 18.95 -2.77 -7.44
CA ASP A 56 18.82 -4.10 -8.02
C ASP A 56 17.33 -4.45 -8.25
N PRO A 57 16.92 -4.78 -9.49
CA PRO A 57 15.60 -5.28 -9.82
C PRO A 57 15.06 -6.35 -8.87
N LYS A 58 15.86 -7.35 -8.51
CA LYS A 58 15.41 -8.50 -7.71
C LYS A 58 15.10 -8.10 -6.28
N VAL A 59 15.95 -7.28 -5.68
CA VAL A 59 15.77 -6.74 -4.33
C VAL A 59 14.53 -5.84 -4.27
N ARG A 60 14.28 -5.04 -5.31
CA ARG A 60 13.05 -4.23 -5.38
C ARG A 60 11.79 -5.08 -5.46
N LEU A 61 11.85 -6.20 -6.18
CA LEU A 61 10.71 -7.11 -6.31
C LEU A 61 10.42 -7.86 -5.00
N SER A 62 11.44 -8.32 -4.27
CA SER A 62 11.23 -8.96 -2.96
C SER A 62 10.64 -7.99 -1.94
N ARG A 63 11.08 -6.73 -1.94
CA ARG A 63 10.50 -5.68 -1.08
C ARG A 63 9.02 -5.43 -1.34
N ILE A 64 8.58 -5.56 -2.59
CA ILE A 64 7.14 -5.50 -2.92
C ILE A 64 6.41 -6.67 -2.26
N GLU A 65 6.92 -7.89 -2.36
CA GLU A 65 6.29 -9.07 -1.76
C GLU A 65 6.33 -9.07 -0.22
N GLU A 66 7.34 -8.45 0.39
CA GLU A 66 7.55 -8.50 1.84
C GLU A 66 6.97 -7.30 2.59
N LYS A 67 7.01 -6.10 2.01
CA LYS A 67 6.80 -4.84 2.74
C LYS A 67 5.62 -4.02 2.24
N PHE A 68 5.14 -4.23 1.01
CA PHE A 68 3.98 -3.47 0.53
C PHE A 68 2.70 -3.85 1.29
N PRO A 69 1.67 -2.98 1.25
CA PRO A 69 0.34 -3.32 1.69
C PRO A 69 -0.12 -4.66 1.09
N ASN A 70 -0.65 -5.52 1.95
CA ASN A 70 -0.91 -6.92 1.64
C ASN A 70 -1.67 -7.17 0.33
N PRO A 71 -2.73 -6.40 -0.03
CA PRO A 71 -3.47 -6.68 -1.26
C PRO A 71 -2.61 -6.57 -2.52
N ILE A 72 -1.67 -5.63 -2.52
CA ILE A 72 -0.75 -5.43 -3.65
C ILE A 72 0.30 -6.55 -3.64
N ALA A 73 0.93 -6.79 -2.49
CA ALA A 73 1.97 -7.80 -2.32
C ALA A 73 1.47 -9.22 -2.64
N TYR A 74 0.28 -9.58 -2.15
CA TYR A 74 -0.36 -10.86 -2.38
C TYR A 74 -0.60 -11.11 -3.86
N TYR A 75 -1.34 -10.23 -4.55
CA TYR A 75 -1.66 -10.46 -5.95
C TYR A 75 -0.41 -10.40 -6.85
N PHE A 76 0.57 -9.57 -6.51
CA PHE A 76 1.86 -9.56 -7.20
C PHE A 76 2.55 -10.93 -7.08
N HIS A 77 2.71 -11.43 -5.86
CA HIS A 77 3.32 -12.74 -5.59
C HIS A 77 2.56 -13.89 -6.28
N GLN A 78 1.22 -13.88 -6.24
CA GLN A 78 0.41 -14.89 -6.92
C GLN A 78 0.64 -14.86 -8.45
N ALA A 79 0.70 -13.68 -9.06
CA ALA A 79 0.92 -13.52 -10.49
C ALA A 79 2.35 -13.92 -10.94
N THR A 80 3.34 -13.78 -10.06
CA THR A 80 4.74 -14.13 -10.36
C THR A 80 5.06 -15.60 -10.06
N SER A 81 4.46 -16.16 -9.00
CA SER A 81 4.97 -17.39 -8.38
C SER A 81 3.91 -18.48 -8.14
N ASN A 82 2.60 -18.16 -8.16
CA ASN A 82 1.55 -19.11 -7.76
C ASN A 82 0.28 -19.04 -8.64
N TYR A 83 0.46 -19.09 -9.96
CA TYR A 83 -0.65 -19.11 -10.93
C TYR A 83 -0.88 -20.52 -11.50
N GLN A 84 -2.12 -20.80 -11.92
CA GLN A 84 -2.52 -22.13 -12.41
C GLN A 84 -2.33 -22.30 -13.93
N ASN A 85 -2.48 -21.20 -14.66
CA ASN A 85 -2.36 -21.12 -16.12
C ASN A 85 -2.25 -19.64 -16.53
N ASP A 86 -1.97 -19.36 -17.80
CA ASP A 86 -1.75 -17.99 -18.30
C ASP A 86 -2.98 -17.08 -18.16
N HIS A 87 -4.18 -17.65 -18.25
CA HIS A 87 -5.42 -16.92 -18.00
C HIS A 87 -5.51 -16.45 -16.55
N HIS A 88 -5.33 -17.38 -15.60
CA HIS A 88 -5.32 -17.07 -14.18
C HIS A 88 -4.20 -16.06 -13.84
N ARG A 89 -3.01 -16.21 -14.43
CA ARG A 89 -1.90 -15.29 -14.25
C ARG A 89 -2.24 -13.86 -14.66
N LEU A 90 -2.90 -13.71 -15.81
CA LEU A 90 -3.35 -12.41 -16.30
C LEU A 90 -4.43 -11.81 -15.39
N ASP A 91 -5.36 -12.61 -14.89
CA ASP A 91 -6.39 -12.11 -13.97
C ASP A 91 -5.80 -11.70 -12.62
N LEU A 92 -4.80 -12.43 -12.10
CA LEU A 92 -4.03 -12.02 -10.92
C LEU A 92 -3.28 -10.70 -11.16
N LEU A 93 -2.70 -10.51 -12.34
CA LEU A 93 -2.04 -9.26 -12.72
C LEU A 93 -3.03 -8.07 -12.72
N LYS A 94 -4.26 -8.29 -13.21
CA LYS A 94 -5.34 -7.30 -13.14
C LYS A 94 -5.73 -7.01 -11.70
N SER A 95 -5.95 -8.04 -10.88
CA SER A 95 -6.27 -7.88 -9.45
C SER A 95 -5.17 -7.13 -8.69
N CYS A 96 -3.90 -7.42 -8.99
CA CYS A 96 -2.76 -6.68 -8.42
C CYS A 96 -2.89 -5.19 -8.72
N TRP A 97 -3.13 -4.84 -9.97
CA TRP A 97 -3.26 -3.44 -10.32
C TRP A 97 -4.54 -2.81 -9.77
N GLU A 98 -5.70 -3.45 -9.85
CA GLU A 98 -6.91 -2.92 -9.22
C GLU A 98 -6.67 -2.64 -7.74
N SER A 99 -6.00 -3.55 -7.04
CA SER A 99 -5.61 -3.37 -5.64
C SER A 99 -4.72 -2.14 -5.42
N ILE A 100 -3.81 -1.80 -6.34
CA ILE A 100 -3.04 -0.53 -6.28
C ILE A 100 -4.02 0.64 -6.29
N VAL A 101 -4.95 0.70 -7.24
CA VAL A 101 -5.87 1.84 -7.37
C VAL A 101 -6.78 1.96 -6.14
N PHE A 102 -7.39 0.87 -5.69
CA PHE A 102 -8.26 0.87 -4.51
C PHE A 102 -7.48 1.23 -3.23
N PHE A 103 -6.26 0.71 -3.08
CA PHE A 103 -5.43 1.00 -1.93
C PHE A 103 -5.00 2.48 -1.90
N LEU A 104 -4.44 2.99 -3.01
CA LEU A 104 -4.04 4.40 -3.12
C LEU A 104 -5.23 5.33 -2.86
N TYR A 105 -6.41 4.97 -3.36
CA TYR A 105 -7.64 5.73 -3.14
C TYR A 105 -8.00 5.80 -1.65
N GLY A 106 -8.07 4.65 -0.98
CA GLY A 106 -8.39 4.60 0.44
C GLY A 106 -7.35 5.30 1.31
N LEU A 107 -6.06 5.17 0.97
CA LEU A 107 -4.97 5.84 1.67
C LEU A 107 -5.07 7.37 1.54
N VAL A 108 -5.19 7.88 0.32
CA VAL A 108 -5.21 9.33 0.06
C VAL A 108 -6.48 9.98 0.59
N VAL A 109 -7.65 9.36 0.40
CA VAL A 109 -8.90 9.92 0.93
C VAL A 109 -8.96 9.80 2.45
N GLY A 110 -8.42 8.72 3.03
CA GLY A 110 -8.27 8.55 4.47
C GLY A 110 -7.40 9.64 5.10
N GLU A 111 -6.23 9.92 4.50
CA GLU A 111 -5.35 11.00 4.97
C GLU A 111 -6.01 12.37 4.76
N ALA A 112 -6.64 12.62 3.61
CA ALA A 112 -7.33 13.88 3.33
C ALA A 112 -8.41 14.18 4.38
N ARG A 113 -9.16 13.16 4.78
CA ARG A 113 -10.14 13.27 5.87
C ARG A 113 -9.47 13.60 7.20
N HIS A 114 -8.44 12.86 7.57
CA HIS A 114 -7.72 13.07 8.82
C HIS A 114 -7.12 14.48 8.91
N ARG A 115 -6.52 14.96 7.81
CA ARG A 115 -5.94 16.31 7.70
C ARG A 115 -6.97 17.41 7.47
N LYS A 116 -8.26 17.08 7.36
CA LYS A 116 -9.36 18.02 7.09
C LYS A 116 -9.11 18.88 5.85
N VAL A 117 -8.61 18.26 4.79
CA VAL A 117 -8.40 18.92 3.49
C VAL A 117 -9.75 19.42 2.96
N ASP A 118 -9.79 20.65 2.46
CA ASP A 118 -10.99 21.24 1.85
C ASP A 118 -11.28 20.60 0.47
N LEU A 119 -11.95 19.47 0.49
CA LEU A 119 -12.30 18.70 -0.71
C LEU A 119 -13.37 19.37 -1.56
N LYS A 120 -14.17 20.26 -0.98
CA LYS A 120 -15.17 21.07 -1.70
C LYS A 120 -14.52 21.97 -2.74
N SER A 121 -13.34 22.53 -2.42
CA SER A 121 -12.57 23.36 -3.35
C SER A 121 -12.16 22.63 -4.64
N LEU A 122 -12.10 21.29 -4.63
CA LEU A 122 -11.78 20.46 -5.80
C LEU A 122 -12.94 20.36 -6.81
N GLY A 123 -14.16 20.79 -6.43
CA GLY A 123 -15.34 20.74 -7.30
C GLY A 123 -15.82 19.32 -7.63
N ILE A 124 -15.36 18.31 -6.89
CA ILE A 124 -15.73 16.90 -7.09
C ILE A 124 -17.04 16.64 -6.35
N LYS A 125 -18.05 16.15 -7.09
CA LYS A 125 -19.36 15.81 -6.50
C LYS A 125 -19.25 14.65 -5.51
N TRP A 126 -20.06 14.68 -4.45
CA TRP A 126 -20.08 13.65 -3.41
C TRP A 126 -20.21 12.22 -3.97
N GLU A 127 -21.08 12.01 -4.96
CA GLU A 127 -21.34 10.70 -5.54
C GLU A 127 -20.10 10.10 -6.23
N LYS A 128 -19.15 10.95 -6.67
CA LYS A 128 -17.92 10.50 -7.32
C LYS A 128 -16.95 9.84 -6.35
N TYR A 129 -16.96 10.22 -5.07
CA TYR A 129 -16.17 9.52 -4.04
C TYR A 129 -16.64 8.08 -3.83
N TRP A 130 -17.91 7.80 -4.13
CA TRP A 130 -18.50 6.46 -4.01
C TRP A 130 -18.55 5.70 -5.33
N SER A 131 -17.89 6.21 -6.38
CA SER A 131 -17.82 5.57 -7.70
C SER A 131 -17.04 4.26 -7.65
N ASP A 132 -17.51 3.27 -8.41
CA ASP A 132 -16.85 1.99 -8.67
C ASP A 132 -15.78 2.11 -9.77
N ARG A 133 -15.74 3.23 -10.50
CA ARG A 133 -14.84 3.44 -11.63
C ARG A 133 -13.42 3.79 -11.17
N LEU A 134 -12.45 2.99 -11.61
CA LEU A 134 -11.02 3.25 -11.36
C LEU A 134 -10.57 4.64 -11.84
N PHE A 135 -11.10 5.10 -12.98
CA PHE A 135 -10.79 6.44 -13.51
C PHE A 135 -11.22 7.57 -12.56
N ASP A 136 -12.42 7.48 -11.98
CA ASP A 136 -12.88 8.48 -11.01
C ASP A 136 -11.97 8.46 -9.76
N LYS A 137 -11.57 7.28 -9.28
CA LYS A 137 -10.67 7.14 -8.13
C LYS A 137 -9.29 7.76 -8.39
N LEU A 138 -8.68 7.46 -9.54
CA LEU A 138 -7.39 8.03 -9.95
C LEU A 138 -7.45 9.54 -10.08
N THR A 139 -8.54 10.08 -10.61
CA THR A 139 -8.75 11.53 -10.74
C THR A 139 -8.86 12.20 -9.36
N ILE A 140 -9.57 11.58 -8.42
CA ILE A 140 -9.67 12.08 -7.04
C ILE A 140 -8.31 12.06 -6.34
N ILE A 141 -7.56 10.96 -6.47
CA ILE A 141 -6.21 10.85 -5.90
C ILE A 141 -5.33 11.99 -6.41
N GLU A 142 -5.26 12.19 -7.72
CA GLU A 142 -4.48 13.23 -8.36
C GLU A 142 -4.85 14.62 -7.86
N ASN A 143 -6.15 14.94 -7.85
CA ASN A 143 -6.64 16.26 -7.43
C ASN A 143 -6.32 16.55 -5.96
N ILE A 144 -6.43 15.55 -5.08
CA ILE A 144 -6.08 15.72 -3.65
C ILE A 144 -4.58 15.95 -3.48
N LEU A 145 -3.74 15.14 -4.14
CA LEU A 145 -2.28 15.26 -4.03
C LEU A 145 -1.76 16.59 -4.60
N ASP A 146 -2.28 17.00 -5.75
CA ASP A 146 -1.95 18.29 -6.38
C ASP A 146 -2.39 19.47 -5.50
N TYR A 147 -3.62 19.43 -4.98
CA TYR A 147 -4.12 20.46 -4.07
C TYR A 147 -3.32 20.55 -2.77
N ALA A 148 -3.03 19.42 -2.13
CA ALA A 148 -2.25 19.37 -0.90
C ALA A 148 -0.85 19.96 -1.11
N THR A 149 -0.22 19.61 -2.24
CA THR A 149 1.11 20.13 -2.62
C THR A 149 1.07 21.64 -2.86
N LYS A 150 0.10 22.14 -3.64
CA LYS A 150 -0.05 23.57 -3.94
C LYS A 150 -0.42 24.41 -2.71
N SER A 151 -1.17 23.83 -1.79
CA SER A 151 -1.63 24.49 -0.57
C SER A 151 -0.63 24.38 0.59
N GLY A 152 0.51 23.70 0.39
CA GLY A 152 1.52 23.52 1.43
C GLY A 152 1.07 22.67 2.63
N ILE A 153 0.04 21.84 2.45
CA ILE A 153 -0.47 20.95 3.50
C ILE A 153 0.54 19.81 3.69
N ALA A 154 0.94 19.55 4.94
CA ALA A 154 1.76 18.40 5.26
C ALA A 154 0.97 17.11 4.99
N PHE A 155 1.29 16.47 3.87
CA PHE A 155 0.57 15.29 3.36
C PHE A 155 1.58 14.16 3.10
N GLY A 156 1.50 13.11 3.91
CA GLY A 156 2.37 11.95 3.88
C GLY A 156 2.34 11.27 2.52
N CYS A 157 1.14 11.04 1.97
CA CYS A 157 0.94 10.41 0.68
C CYS A 157 1.64 11.14 -0.48
N SER A 158 1.78 12.47 -0.44
CA SER A 158 2.51 13.23 -1.48
C SER A 158 3.98 12.85 -1.58
N ASN A 159 4.56 12.25 -0.54
CA ASN A 159 5.94 11.76 -0.54
C ASN A 159 6.08 10.32 -1.04
N ILE A 160 4.98 9.57 -1.04
CA ILE A 160 4.91 8.15 -1.37
C ILE A 160 4.42 7.94 -2.81
N ILE A 161 3.50 8.79 -3.26
CA ILE A 161 2.80 8.66 -4.54
C ILE A 161 3.20 9.81 -5.46
N PRO A 162 4.13 9.60 -6.41
CA PRO A 162 4.43 10.60 -7.42
C PRO A 162 3.23 10.80 -8.35
N ILE A 163 2.79 12.04 -8.54
CA ILE A 163 1.69 12.38 -9.48
C ILE A 163 1.92 11.79 -10.89
N PRO A 164 3.12 11.84 -11.49
CA PRO A 164 3.37 11.26 -12.81
C PRO A 164 3.10 9.74 -12.89
N THR A 165 3.18 9.04 -11.78
CA THR A 165 2.88 7.60 -11.71
C THR A 165 1.38 7.33 -11.92
N LEU A 166 0.50 8.27 -11.54
CA LEU A 166 -0.94 8.13 -11.75
C LEU A 166 -1.30 8.11 -13.24
N ASP A 167 -0.58 8.86 -14.07
CA ASP A 167 -0.79 8.85 -15.52
C ASP A 167 -0.36 7.53 -16.16
N LEU A 168 0.70 6.90 -15.63
CA LEU A 168 1.09 5.55 -16.04
C LEU A 168 0.00 4.53 -15.69
N ILE A 169 -0.57 4.62 -14.47
CA ILE A 169 -1.67 3.75 -14.06
C ILE A 169 -2.92 3.98 -14.93
N LYS A 170 -3.24 5.22 -15.31
CA LYS A 170 -4.35 5.54 -16.21
C LYS A 170 -4.14 4.96 -17.62
N LYS A 171 -2.91 5.04 -18.17
CA LYS A 171 -2.57 4.44 -19.47
C LYS A 171 -2.74 2.93 -19.44
N LEU A 172 -2.22 2.28 -18.39
CA LEU A 172 -2.43 0.86 -18.14
C LEU A 172 -3.94 0.54 -18.16
N ASN A 173 -4.77 1.37 -17.50
CA ASN A 173 -6.25 1.27 -17.48
C ASN A 173 -6.91 1.25 -18.84
N GLN A 174 -6.43 2.11 -19.74
CA GLN A 174 -6.97 2.18 -21.09
C GLN A 174 -6.58 0.93 -21.89
N GLU A 175 -5.32 0.48 -21.77
CA GLU A 175 -4.84 -0.71 -22.46
C GLU A 175 -5.62 -1.95 -22.03
N ARG A 176 -5.79 -2.17 -20.72
CA ARG A 176 -6.61 -3.29 -20.19
C ARG A 176 -8.03 -3.29 -20.72
N ASN A 177 -8.72 -2.15 -20.68
CA ASN A 177 -10.09 -2.07 -21.15
C ASN A 177 -10.18 -2.38 -22.64
N GLY A 178 -9.17 -2.01 -23.43
CA GLY A 178 -9.04 -2.40 -24.84
C GLY A 178 -8.96 -3.92 -25.03
N PHE A 179 -8.41 -4.65 -24.05
CA PHE A 179 -8.20 -6.10 -24.13
C PHE A 179 -9.28 -6.94 -23.43
N GLU A 180 -10.05 -6.39 -22.48
CA GLU A 180 -11.17 -7.07 -21.80
C GLU A 180 -12.35 -7.39 -22.72
N HIS A 181 -12.49 -6.69 -23.84
CA HIS A 181 -13.52 -6.97 -24.85
C HIS A 181 -13.24 -8.18 -25.75
N ALA A 182 -12.11 -8.89 -25.55
CA ALA A 182 -11.72 -10.06 -26.33
C ALA A 182 -11.87 -11.35 -25.51
N SER A 183 -13.12 -11.76 -25.24
CA SER A 183 -13.48 -12.91 -24.40
C SER A 183 -13.08 -14.29 -24.97
N ALA A 184 -12.29 -14.34 -26.03
CA ALA A 184 -11.91 -15.57 -26.75
C ALA A 184 -10.41 -15.57 -27.13
N LYS A 185 -9.55 -15.02 -26.27
CA LYS A 185 -8.10 -15.10 -26.49
C LYS A 185 -7.57 -16.51 -26.21
N THR A 186 -6.74 -17.01 -27.12
CA THR A 186 -5.98 -18.25 -26.92
C THR A 186 -4.91 -18.08 -25.83
N ALA A 187 -4.39 -19.19 -25.29
CA ALA A 187 -3.30 -19.14 -24.30
C ALA A 187 -2.08 -18.34 -24.80
N ALA A 188 -1.71 -18.48 -26.08
CA ALA A 188 -0.62 -17.70 -26.68
C ALA A 188 -0.89 -16.18 -26.64
N GLN A 189 -2.12 -15.76 -26.96
CA GLN A 189 -2.50 -14.35 -26.90
C GLN A 189 -2.58 -13.82 -25.46
N GLN A 190 -2.89 -14.68 -24.49
CA GLN A 190 -2.85 -14.32 -23.06
C GLN A 190 -1.42 -14.14 -22.57
N GLN A 191 -0.50 -15.01 -23.00
CA GLN A 191 0.92 -14.90 -22.68
C GLN A 191 1.56 -13.67 -23.33
N GLU A 192 1.25 -13.37 -24.60
CA GLU A 192 1.69 -12.13 -25.26
C GLU A 192 1.22 -10.89 -24.50
N LEU A 193 -0.07 -10.87 -24.11
CA LEU A 193 -0.62 -9.77 -23.34
C LEU A 193 0.04 -9.64 -21.96
N TYR A 194 0.33 -10.77 -21.28
CA TYR A 194 1.08 -10.74 -20.04
C TYR A 194 2.46 -10.12 -20.24
N ASN A 195 3.19 -10.53 -21.28
CA ASN A 195 4.52 -10.00 -21.59
C ASN A 195 4.52 -8.50 -21.91
N GLU A 196 3.39 -7.96 -22.40
CA GLU A 196 3.20 -6.54 -22.67
C GLU A 196 2.83 -5.75 -21.40
N LEU A 197 1.92 -6.28 -20.57
CA LEU A 197 1.38 -5.57 -19.41
C LEU A 197 2.28 -5.67 -18.17
N TYR A 198 2.93 -6.82 -17.95
CA TYR A 198 3.75 -7.06 -16.77
C TYR A 198 4.88 -6.03 -16.60
N PRO A 199 5.70 -5.71 -17.63
CA PRO A 199 6.76 -4.71 -17.49
C PRO A 199 6.23 -3.31 -17.11
N GLN A 200 5.02 -2.98 -17.56
CA GLN A 200 4.40 -1.70 -17.23
C GLN A 200 3.88 -1.66 -15.79
N LEU A 201 3.25 -2.75 -15.31
CA LEU A 201 2.88 -2.88 -13.90
C LEU A 201 4.11 -2.86 -13.00
N GLU A 202 5.17 -3.57 -13.38
CA GLU A 202 6.43 -3.58 -12.65
C GLU A 202 7.03 -2.17 -12.55
N LEU A 203 6.99 -1.39 -13.63
CA LEU A 203 7.42 0.00 -13.62
C LEU A 203 6.59 0.85 -12.64
N VAL A 204 5.26 0.69 -12.63
CA VAL A 204 4.39 1.37 -11.66
C VAL A 204 4.77 1.00 -10.23
N LEU A 205 4.91 -0.29 -9.92
CA LEU A 205 5.29 -0.77 -8.59
C LEU A 205 6.64 -0.22 -8.14
N ARG A 206 7.63 -0.17 -9.04
CA ARG A 206 8.94 0.44 -8.77
C ARG A 206 8.86 1.94 -8.49
N GLN A 207 7.96 2.66 -9.17
CA GLN A 207 7.75 4.09 -8.87
C GLN A 207 7.01 4.32 -7.56
N LEU A 208 6.22 3.34 -7.12
CA LEU A 208 5.53 3.31 -5.84
C LEU A 208 6.33 2.61 -4.75
N ILE A 209 7.67 2.47 -4.88
CA ILE A 209 8.51 1.71 -3.93
C ILE A 209 8.31 2.14 -2.47
N LYS A 210 8.04 3.43 -2.25
CA LYS A 210 7.80 4.01 -0.93
C LYS A 210 6.50 3.56 -0.27
N LEU A 211 5.65 2.78 -0.94
CA LEU A 211 4.52 2.10 -0.30
C LEU A 211 4.97 1.13 0.79
N GLU A 212 6.22 0.66 0.75
CA GLU A 212 6.83 -0.10 1.85
C GLU A 212 6.91 0.67 3.18
N GLU A 213 6.86 2.00 3.14
CA GLU A 213 6.84 2.86 4.34
C GLU A 213 5.42 2.98 4.95
N VAL A 214 4.40 2.44 4.27
CA VAL A 214 3.01 2.47 4.72
C VAL A 214 2.72 1.23 5.53
N ILE A 215 2.52 1.38 6.83
CA ILE A 215 2.14 0.25 7.70
C ILE A 215 0.61 0.21 7.78
N VAL A 216 0.01 -0.86 7.28
CA VAL A 216 -1.44 -1.09 7.36
C VAL A 216 -1.71 -1.99 8.54
N PHE A 217 -2.66 -1.63 9.38
CA PHE A 217 -2.92 -2.42 10.58
C PHE A 217 -4.35 -2.35 11.09
N ARG A 218 -4.70 -3.36 11.88
CA ARG A 218 -5.91 -3.42 12.69
C ARG A 218 -5.53 -3.40 14.17
N TYR A 219 -6.18 -2.55 14.95
CA TYR A 219 -6.06 -2.57 16.41
C TYR A 219 -6.71 -3.85 16.97
N HIS A 220 -6.02 -4.54 17.89
CA HIS A 220 -6.61 -5.67 18.62
C HIS A 220 -6.99 -5.25 20.04
N GLU A 221 -5.98 -4.96 20.85
CA GLU A 221 -6.11 -4.60 22.25
C GLU A 221 -4.86 -3.85 22.70
N ALA A 222 -4.95 -3.12 23.82
CA ALA A 222 -3.82 -2.45 24.42
C ALA A 222 -3.91 -2.50 25.94
N GLU A 223 -2.82 -2.92 26.60
CA GLU A 223 -2.62 -2.62 28.02
C GLU A 223 -2.31 -1.13 28.22
N THR A 224 -1.58 -0.53 27.27
CA THR A 224 -1.25 0.90 27.25
C THR A 224 -1.65 1.52 25.91
N PRO A 225 -2.52 2.56 25.86
CA PRO A 225 -3.09 3.08 24.61
C PRO A 225 -2.10 3.59 23.55
N LEU A 226 -0.89 4.00 23.96
CA LEU A 226 0.17 4.47 23.05
C LEU A 226 1.03 3.34 22.48
N TYR A 227 0.87 2.12 22.99
CA TYR A 227 1.59 0.92 22.55
C TYR A 227 0.59 -0.23 22.29
N PRO A 228 -0.40 -0.02 21.41
CA PRO A 228 -1.37 -1.05 21.10
C PRO A 228 -0.73 -2.27 20.45
N ARG A 229 -1.31 -3.44 20.73
CA ARG A 229 -1.09 -4.64 19.94
C ARG A 229 -1.93 -4.53 18.68
N CYS A 230 -1.26 -4.64 17.54
CA CYS A 230 -1.83 -4.50 16.23
C CYS A 230 -1.57 -5.75 15.40
N GLU A 231 -2.47 -6.03 14.47
CA GLU A 231 -2.26 -6.97 13.37
C GLU A 231 -1.81 -6.17 12.16
N ILE A 232 -0.55 -6.33 11.77
CA ILE A 232 0.08 -5.69 10.62
C ILE A 232 -0.26 -6.47 9.35
N LEU A 233 -0.76 -5.77 8.35
CA LEU A 233 -1.31 -6.29 7.11
C LEU A 233 -0.45 -5.83 5.92
N ASN A 234 0.86 -6.10 6.03
CA ASN A 234 1.87 -5.88 5.00
C ASN A 234 2.48 -7.23 4.59
N GLY A 235 2.99 -7.29 3.36
CA GLY A 235 3.56 -8.49 2.75
C GLY A 235 2.52 -9.42 2.13
N CYS A 236 2.98 -10.44 1.42
CA CYS A 236 2.14 -11.32 0.60
C CYS A 236 1.35 -12.37 1.41
N ASP A 237 1.60 -12.52 2.72
CA ASP A 237 0.84 -13.41 3.59
C ASP A 237 -0.41 -12.71 4.15
N LEU A 238 -1.60 -13.18 3.76
CA LEU A 238 -2.90 -12.65 4.21
C LEU A 238 -3.18 -12.80 5.71
N ASN A 239 -2.40 -13.60 6.44
CA ASN A 239 -2.60 -13.83 7.88
C ASN A 239 -2.17 -12.66 8.77
N GLY A 240 -1.37 -11.73 8.23
CA GLY A 240 -0.82 -10.61 8.98
C GLY A 240 0.14 -11.05 10.10
N LYS A 241 0.76 -10.06 10.76
CA LYS A 241 1.69 -10.28 11.88
C LYS A 241 1.26 -9.49 13.10
N LYS A 242 1.32 -10.10 14.29
CA LYS A 242 0.96 -9.42 15.54
C LYS A 242 2.18 -8.70 16.10
N GLU A 243 2.12 -7.38 16.18
CA GLU A 243 3.22 -6.54 16.65
C GLU A 243 2.72 -5.43 17.57
N ILE A 244 3.62 -4.83 18.35
CA ILE A 244 3.32 -3.62 19.13
C ILE A 244 3.66 -2.42 18.27
N MET A 245 2.69 -1.53 18.06
CA MET A 245 2.87 -0.35 17.25
C MET A 245 2.84 0.92 18.10
N PRO A 246 3.97 1.65 18.25
CA PRO A 246 3.96 2.89 18.99
C PRO A 246 3.18 3.97 18.25
N ILE A 247 2.25 4.63 18.94
CA ILE A 247 1.49 5.77 18.43
C ILE A 247 1.92 7.03 19.18
N GLN A 248 2.24 8.09 18.44
CA GLN A 248 2.60 9.38 19.03
C GLN A 248 1.40 9.96 19.78
N LYS A 249 1.63 10.53 20.97
CA LYS A 249 0.56 11.03 21.84
C LYS A 249 -0.36 12.03 21.13
N ASP A 250 0.21 12.98 20.39
CA ASP A 250 -0.58 14.02 19.71
C ASP A 250 -1.48 13.40 18.63
N ASN A 251 -0.94 12.47 17.84
CA ASN A 251 -1.71 11.76 16.83
C ASN A 251 -2.75 10.81 17.45
N TYR A 252 -2.47 10.17 18.59
CA TYR A 252 -3.46 9.39 19.33
C TYR A 252 -4.66 10.25 19.74
N MET A 253 -4.42 11.47 20.25
CA MET A 253 -5.49 12.39 20.61
C MET A 253 -6.36 12.83 19.42
N GLU A 254 -5.80 12.87 18.20
CA GLU A 254 -6.55 13.19 16.98
C GLU A 254 -7.45 12.05 16.50
N ILE A 255 -7.15 10.81 16.90
CA ILE A 255 -7.84 9.61 16.41
C ILE A 255 -8.66 8.89 17.48
N VAL A 256 -8.54 9.27 18.75
CA VAL A 256 -9.12 8.55 19.90
C VAL A 256 -10.62 8.28 19.76
N ASP A 257 -11.38 9.20 19.17
CA ASP A 257 -12.83 9.08 18.99
C ASP A 257 -13.24 7.94 18.04
N TYR A 258 -12.29 7.42 17.25
CA TYR A 258 -12.53 6.38 16.26
C TYR A 258 -11.43 5.32 16.21
N PHE A 259 -10.56 5.24 17.21
CA PHE A 259 -9.52 4.24 17.29
C PHE A 259 -10.05 2.98 18.00
N ASP A 260 -10.42 1.97 17.22
CA ASP A 260 -11.09 0.75 17.68
C ASP A 260 -10.65 -0.49 16.88
N ASN A 261 -11.12 -1.67 17.31
CA ASN A 261 -10.79 -2.96 16.68
C ASN A 261 -11.70 -3.33 15.51
N LYS A 262 -12.53 -2.38 15.07
CA LYS A 262 -13.51 -2.55 14.01
C LYS A 262 -13.10 -1.84 12.73
N SER A 263 -12.01 -1.08 12.73
CA SER A 263 -11.55 -0.35 11.55
C SER A 263 -10.12 -0.76 11.14
N ILE A 264 -9.74 -0.39 9.91
CA ILE A 264 -8.37 -0.49 9.40
C ILE A 264 -7.72 0.88 9.42
N TYR A 265 -6.44 0.92 9.80
CA TYR A 265 -5.63 2.11 9.88
C TYR A 265 -4.40 1.99 8.99
N ALA A 266 -3.87 3.13 8.57
CA ALA A 266 -2.52 3.24 8.03
C ALA A 266 -1.69 4.13 8.95
N CYS A 267 -0.41 3.80 9.09
CA CYS A 267 0.61 4.71 9.58
C CYS A 267 1.48 5.14 8.41
N VAL A 268 1.53 6.45 8.18
CA VAL A 268 2.37 7.07 7.14
C VAL A 268 3.25 8.10 7.82
N LYS A 269 4.58 7.90 7.75
CA LYS A 269 5.55 8.79 8.41
C LYS A 269 5.24 9.05 9.90
N GLY A 270 4.79 8.03 10.60
CA GLY A 270 4.45 8.11 12.03
C GLY A 270 3.06 8.69 12.34
N ILE A 271 2.27 9.03 11.32
CA ILE A 271 0.90 9.54 11.48
C ILE A 271 -0.09 8.44 11.15
N VAL A 272 -0.90 8.09 12.14
CA VAL A 272 -1.97 7.10 12.06
C VAL A 272 -3.28 7.77 11.67
N PHE A 273 -3.98 7.16 10.72
CA PHE A 273 -5.34 7.55 10.33
C PHE A 273 -6.16 6.35 9.85
N CYS A 274 -7.48 6.45 9.94
CA CYS A 274 -8.41 5.39 9.53
C CYS A 274 -8.53 5.34 7.99
N LEU A 275 -8.57 4.13 7.42
CA LEU A 275 -8.77 3.88 5.98
C LEU A 275 -10.22 3.49 5.64
N SER A 276 -11.02 3.15 6.65
CA SER A 276 -12.45 2.89 6.45
C SER A 276 -13.18 4.20 6.09
N PRO A 277 -14.21 4.18 5.23
CA PRO A 277 -14.86 2.99 4.70
C PRO A 277 -14.11 2.34 3.52
N PHE A 278 -13.25 3.03 2.78
CA PHE A 278 -12.80 2.51 1.48
C PHE A 278 -11.92 1.27 1.55
N ILE A 279 -11.16 1.13 2.63
CA ILE A 279 -10.45 -0.10 2.97
C ILE A 279 -10.98 -0.57 4.33
N HIS A 280 -11.42 -1.81 4.36
CA HIS A 280 -11.95 -2.44 5.56
C HIS A 280 -11.47 -3.89 5.64
N PHE A 281 -12.02 -4.67 6.55
CA PHE A 281 -11.71 -6.09 6.65
C PHE A 281 -12.96 -6.94 6.86
N THR A 282 -12.82 -8.22 6.54
CA THR A 282 -13.73 -9.26 6.98
C THR A 282 -12.96 -10.30 7.79
N GLN A 283 -13.65 -10.94 8.72
CA GLN A 283 -13.13 -12.04 9.53
C GLN A 283 -14.23 -13.09 9.61
N GLU A 284 -13.95 -14.30 9.15
CA GLU A 284 -14.90 -15.41 9.29
C GLU A 284 -14.98 -15.88 10.75
N ALA A 285 -16.11 -16.46 11.15
CA ALA A 285 -16.40 -16.81 12.55
C ALA A 285 -15.39 -17.77 13.21
N HIS A 286 -14.55 -18.44 12.40
CA HIS A 286 -13.54 -19.38 12.85
C HIS A 286 -12.12 -19.04 12.36
N GLU A 287 -11.96 -17.94 11.62
CA GLU A 287 -10.65 -17.45 11.19
C GLU A 287 -10.13 -16.45 12.23
N THR A 288 -8.86 -16.62 12.65
CA THR A 288 -8.24 -15.71 13.62
C THR A 288 -7.83 -14.38 13.02
N ASN A 289 -7.67 -14.32 11.70
CA ASN A 289 -6.99 -13.23 11.01
C ASN A 289 -7.97 -12.43 10.16
N ALA A 290 -7.74 -11.12 10.08
CA ALA A 290 -8.54 -10.21 9.29
C ALA A 290 -8.07 -10.21 7.84
N ILE A 291 -8.98 -10.39 6.89
CA ILE A 291 -8.69 -10.27 5.46
C ILE A 291 -9.18 -8.91 4.99
N LEU A 292 -8.28 -8.12 4.39
CA LEU A 292 -8.63 -6.82 3.85
C LEU A 292 -9.66 -6.94 2.72
N CYS A 293 -10.51 -5.92 2.61
CA CYS A 293 -11.50 -5.81 1.56
C CYS A 293 -11.65 -4.36 1.10
N PHE A 294 -11.93 -4.17 -0.19
CA PHE A 294 -12.04 -2.85 -0.82
C PHE A 294 -13.47 -2.51 -1.18
N TYR A 295 -13.90 -1.30 -0.87
CA TYR A 295 -15.20 -0.80 -1.32
C TYR A 295 -15.29 -0.84 -2.85
N LYS A 296 -16.27 -1.56 -3.39
CA LYS A 296 -16.57 -1.59 -4.83
C LYS A 296 -17.76 -0.70 -5.16
N LYS A 297 -18.90 -0.90 -4.49
CA LYS A 297 -20.17 -0.27 -4.88
C LYS A 297 -21.16 -0.15 -3.73
N ASP A 298 -22.08 0.79 -3.90
CA ASP A 298 -23.25 0.99 -3.04
C ASP A 298 -24.48 0.36 -3.70
N LYS A 299 -25.19 -0.49 -2.95
CA LYS A 299 -26.43 -1.11 -3.41
C LYS A 299 -27.38 -1.30 -2.23
N GLY A 300 -28.57 -0.72 -2.33
CA GLY A 300 -29.68 -1.04 -1.42
C GLY A 300 -29.42 -0.71 0.06
N GLY A 301 -28.70 0.39 0.35
CA GLY A 301 -28.40 0.79 1.73
C GLY A 301 -27.24 0.02 2.37
N LYS A 302 -26.52 -0.78 1.58
CA LYS A 302 -25.30 -1.49 1.98
C LYS A 302 -24.15 -1.17 1.06
N TYR A 303 -22.95 -1.27 1.60
CA TYR A 303 -21.71 -1.22 0.83
C TYR A 303 -21.22 -2.64 0.56
N HIS A 304 -20.88 -2.89 -0.70
CA HIS A 304 -20.30 -4.13 -1.17
C HIS A 304 -18.79 -3.98 -1.31
N TYR A 305 -18.07 -4.91 -0.71
CA TYR A 305 -16.63 -4.95 -0.67
C TYR A 305 -16.11 -6.21 -1.35
N GLU A 306 -15.10 -6.07 -2.19
CA GLU A 306 -14.34 -7.21 -2.71
C GLU A 306 -13.35 -7.67 -1.64
N VAL A 307 -13.36 -8.97 -1.31
CA VAL A 307 -12.43 -9.56 -0.35
C VAL A 307 -11.13 -9.93 -1.04
N VAL A 308 -10.00 -9.51 -0.50
CA VAL A 308 -8.68 -9.77 -1.09
C VAL A 308 -8.38 -11.27 -1.07
N GLY A 309 -7.95 -11.81 -2.22
CA GLY A 309 -7.61 -13.23 -2.37
C GLY A 309 -8.81 -14.18 -2.43
N LYS A 310 -10.05 -13.69 -2.29
CA LYS A 310 -11.29 -14.48 -2.39
C LYS A 310 -12.15 -13.90 -3.51
N SER A 311 -12.70 -14.75 -4.39
CA SER A 311 -13.67 -14.32 -5.42
C SER A 311 -15.07 -14.13 -4.81
N GLN A 312 -15.16 -13.25 -3.81
CA GLN A 312 -16.36 -13.03 -3.01
C GLN A 312 -16.54 -11.55 -2.67
N ASP A 313 -17.79 -11.09 -2.79
CA ASP A 313 -18.24 -9.81 -2.25
C ASP A 313 -18.74 -9.99 -0.81
N LYS A 314 -18.36 -9.08 0.09
CA LYS A 314 -18.89 -8.96 1.46
C LYS A 314 -19.73 -7.70 1.58
N GLU A 315 -20.88 -7.83 2.23
CA GLU A 315 -21.79 -6.71 2.50
C GLU A 315 -21.57 -6.15 3.91
N PHE A 316 -21.60 -4.83 4.02
CA PHE A 316 -21.60 -4.11 5.28
C PHE A 316 -22.71 -3.04 5.28
N ASP A 317 -23.39 -2.89 6.42
CA ASP A 317 -24.39 -1.83 6.58
C ASP A 317 -23.69 -0.47 6.61
N LYS A 318 -24.26 0.52 5.92
CA LYS A 318 -23.68 1.88 5.85
C LYS A 318 -23.47 2.52 7.22
N ASN A 319 -24.37 2.24 8.17
CA ASN A 319 -24.30 2.75 9.54
C ASN A 319 -23.00 2.34 10.25
N THR A 320 -22.35 1.24 9.82
CA THR A 320 -21.03 0.84 10.31
C THR A 320 -19.98 1.93 10.12
N PHE A 321 -20.16 2.78 9.10
CA PHE A 321 -19.19 3.79 8.69
C PHE A 321 -19.69 5.22 8.89
N GLU A 322 -20.80 5.42 9.61
CA GLU A 322 -21.49 6.72 9.71
C GLU A 322 -20.55 7.85 10.15
N LEU A 323 -19.70 7.62 11.16
CA LEU A 323 -18.74 8.62 11.63
C LEU A 323 -17.77 9.03 10.52
N MET A 324 -17.19 8.05 9.82
CA MET A 324 -16.21 8.25 8.76
C MET A 324 -16.82 8.93 7.54
N GLU A 325 -18.06 8.56 7.20
CA GLU A 325 -18.84 9.15 6.13
C GLU A 325 -19.20 10.60 6.44
N ASN A 326 -19.68 10.89 7.65
CA ASN A 326 -20.05 12.24 8.07
C ASN A 326 -18.83 13.18 8.08
N GLN A 327 -17.68 12.70 8.57
CA GLN A 327 -16.42 13.45 8.51
C GLN A 327 -16.02 13.76 7.06
N LEU A 328 -16.07 12.78 6.16
CA LEU A 328 -15.74 13.02 4.74
C LEU A 328 -16.74 13.96 4.08
N ARG A 329 -18.03 13.78 4.36
CA ARG A 329 -19.12 14.59 3.80
C ARG A 329 -18.97 16.05 4.15
N GLY A 330 -18.62 16.36 5.40
CA GLY A 330 -18.36 17.73 5.87
C GLY A 330 -17.16 18.41 5.21
N LEU A 331 -16.28 17.66 4.52
CA LEU A 331 -15.16 18.21 3.74
C LEU A 331 -15.53 18.45 2.27
N VAL A 332 -16.56 17.78 1.76
CA VAL A 332 -16.96 17.79 0.35
C VAL A 332 -18.13 18.74 0.09
N ILE A 333 -19.08 18.86 1.03
CA ILE A 333 -20.33 19.64 0.92
C ILE A 333 -20.28 20.80 1.91
#